data_AF-H1AEC3-F1
#
_entry.id   AF-H1AEC3-F1
#
_cell.length_a   1.000
_cell.length_b   1.000
_cell.length_c   1.000
_cell.angle_alpha   90.00
_cell.angle_beta   90.00
_cell.angle_gamma   90.00
#
_symmetry.space_group_name_H-M   'P 1'
#
loop_
_entity.id
_entity.type
_entity.pdbx_description
1 polymer ?
#
loop_
_entity_poly.entity_id
_entity_poly.type
_entity_poly.pdbx_seq_one_letter_code
_entity_poly.pdbx_strand_id
1 'polypeptide(L)' 'RVFVDHPMFLAKVWGKTASKIYGPRTGNDYQDNQLRFSLLCQAA' A
#
# COMPACT_ATOMS: atom_id res chain seq x y z
N ARG A 1 5.14 -2.63 -14.34
CA ARG A 1 4.77 -3.10 -12.98
C ARG A 1 5.81 -2.51 -12.03
N VAL A 2 5.50 -1.35 -11.43
CA VAL A 2 6.41 -0.68 -10.49
C VAL A 2 6.26 -1.37 -9.13
N PHE A 3 7.38 -1.83 -8.58
CA PHE A 3 7.44 -2.40 -7.24
C PHE A 3 8.32 -1.49 -6.39
N VAL A 4 7.75 -0.95 -5.32
CA VAL A 4 8.50 -0.18 -4.33
C VAL A 4 8.84 -1.12 -3.18
N ASP A 5 10.12 -1.45 -3.07
CA ASP A 5 10.67 -2.27 -1.99
C ASP A 5 10.76 -1.40 -0.72
N HIS A 6 9.62 -1.21 -0.06
CA HIS A 6 9.52 -0.46 1.18
C HIS A 6 8.66 -1.26 2.17
N PRO A 7 9.02 -1.32 3.47
CA PRO A 7 8.29 -2.11 4.47
C PRO A 7 6.80 -1.77 4.54
N MET A 8 6.41 -0.53 4.24
CA MET A 8 4.99 -0.13 4.14
C MET A 8 4.22 -0.88 3.04
N PHE A 9 4.86 -1.28 1.95
CA PHE A 9 4.24 -2.04 0.86
C PHE A 9 4.43 -3.55 1.03
N LEU A 10 5.63 -4.00 1.38
CA LEU A 10 5.95 -5.43 1.48
C LEU A 10 5.23 -6.12 2.64
N ALA A 11 5.16 -5.51 3.83
CA ALA A 11 4.59 -6.15 5.02
C ALA A 11 3.06 -6.34 4.95
N LYS A 12 2.36 -5.55 4.12
CA LYS A 12 0.89 -5.56 4.02
C LYS A 12 0.35 -6.29 2.77
N VAL A 13 1.14 -6.41 1.71
CA VAL A 13 0.68 -6.83 0.37
C VAL A 13 1.01 -8.30 0.05
N TRP A 14 1.99 -8.92 0.72
CA TRP A 14 2.33 -10.31 0.41
C TRP A 14 1.44 -11.33 1.13
N GLY A 15 0.45 -11.86 0.40
CA GLY A 15 -0.06 -13.23 0.60
C GLY A 15 -1.39 -13.44 1.34
N LYS A 16 -1.89 -12.48 2.14
CA LYS A 16 -3.17 -12.65 2.88
C LYS A 16 -4.27 -11.63 2.56
N THR A 17 -3.93 -10.54 1.89
CA THR A 17 -4.82 -9.37 1.75
C THR A 17 -5.01 -8.97 0.28
N ALA A 18 -5.19 -9.95 -0.61
CA ALA A 18 -5.26 -9.75 -2.06
C ALA A 18 -6.30 -8.70 -2.51
N SER A 19 -7.35 -8.47 -1.73
CA SER A 19 -8.43 -7.52 -2.01
C SER A 19 -8.42 -6.25 -1.15
N LYS A 20 -7.48 -6.11 -0.19
CA LYS A 20 -7.51 -5.00 0.78
C LYS A 20 -6.17 -4.25 0.91
N ILE A 21 -5.68 -3.78 -0.23
CA ILE A 21 -4.42 -3.04 -0.38
C ILE A 21 -4.51 -1.65 0.28
N TYR A 22 -5.68 -1.01 0.16
CA TYR A 22 -5.92 0.37 0.61
C TYR A 22 -6.50 0.46 2.02
N GLY A 23 -7.05 -0.61 2.58
CA GLY A 23 -7.68 -0.56 3.90
C GLY A 23 -8.21 -1.90 4.34
N PRO A 24 -8.58 -2.11 5.61
CA PRO A 24 -9.12 -3.39 6.09
C PRO A 24 -10.56 -3.66 5.63
N ARG A 25 -11.28 -2.62 5.18
CA ARG A 25 -12.64 -2.67 4.62
C ARG A 25 -12.78 -1.63 3.51
N THR A 26 -13.63 -1.88 2.53
CA THR A 26 -13.99 -0.90 1.50
C THR A 26 -14.58 0.34 2.17
N GLY A 27 -14.05 1.52 1.84
CA GLY A 27 -14.46 2.81 2.44
C GLY A 27 -13.74 3.18 3.74
N ASN A 28 -12.83 2.34 4.24
CA ASN A 28 -11.98 2.68 5.38
C ASN A 28 -10.50 2.49 5.02
N ASP A 29 -9.85 3.57 4.60
CA ASP A 29 -8.47 3.56 4.13
C ASP A 29 -7.47 3.55 5.29
N TYR A 30 -6.28 2.99 5.08
CA TYR A 30 -5.17 3.16 6.01
C TYR A 30 -4.73 4.63 6.02
N GLN A 31 -4.50 5.20 7.20
CA GLN A 31 -3.95 6.55 7.33
C GLN A 31 -2.61 6.71 6.60
N ASP A 32 -1.82 5.64 6.54
CA ASP A 32 -0.53 5.61 5.86
C ASP A 32 -0.65 5.63 4.32
N ASN A 33 -1.86 5.52 3.75
CA ASN A 33 -2.03 5.52 2.29
C ASN A 33 -1.56 6.81 1.64
N GLN A 34 -1.75 7.97 2.28
CA GLN A 34 -1.26 9.23 1.74
C GLN A 34 0.26 9.21 1.56
N LEU A 35 1.00 8.84 2.61
CA LEU A 35 2.46 8.69 2.56
C LEU A 35 2.90 7.63 1.55
N ARG A 36 2.18 6.50 1.48
CA ARG A 36 2.44 5.43 0.52
C ARG A 36 2.28 5.92 -0.92
N PHE A 37 1.22 6.67 -1.22
CA PHE A 37 1.01 7.24 -2.56
C PHE A 37 2.04 8.31 -2.89
N SER A 38 2.41 9.19 -1.95
CA SER A 38 3.48 10.17 -2.16
C SER A 38 4.82 9.48 -2.43
N LEU A 39 5.16 8.44 -1.67
CA LEU A 39 6.38 7.66 -1.86
C LEU A 39 6.37 6.92 -3.21
N LEU A 40 5.21 6.34 -3.59
CA LEU A 40 5.04 5.71 -4.89
C LEU A 40 5.22 6.71 -6.04
N CYS A 41 4.69 7.93 -5.92
CA CYS A 41 4.85 8.98 -6.93
C CYS A 41 6.28 9.53 -7.03
N GLN A 42 7.07 9.48 -5.94
CA GLN A 42 8.49 9.86 -5.98
C GLN A 42 9.39 8.73 -6.52
N ALA A 43 8.95 7.48 -6.39
CA ALA A 43 9.69 6.30 -6.84
C ALA A 43 9.31 5.84 -8.26
N ALA A 44 8.31 6.46 -8.89
CA ALA A 44 7.80 6.18 -10.24
C ALA A 44 8.32 7.22 -11.24
#